data_AF-A0A7S0QAI5-F1
#
_entry.id   AF-A0A7S0QAI5-F1
#
_cell.length_a   1.000
_cell.length_b   1.000
_cell.length_c   1.000
_cell.angle_alpha   90.00
_cell.angle_beta   90.00
_cell.angle_gamma   90.00
#
_symmetry.space_group_name_H-M   'P 1'
#
loop_
_entity.id
_entity.type
_entity.pdbx_description
1 polymer ?
#
loop_
_entity_poly.entity_id
_entity_poly.type
_entity_poly.pdbx_seq_one_letter_code
_entity_poly.pdbx_strand_id
1 'polypeptide(L)'
;AGREESGNWTAYLAYMHRQVRELLTEYGPVAGIWLDGWWDHPSHVLWKTEELYHLIHTLQHGALVGNNHHRTPFWGEDLQIFEKDAPGENTHGFGHASLSIDRSLPLETCDTVHANGAWGYTADHTPKPLDALVRMLVRTAGYGANLLLN
;
A
#
# COMPACT_ATOMS: atom_id res chain seq x y z
N ALA A 1 19.16 14.37 -4.37
CA ALA A 1 18.58 14.37 -3.01
C ALA A 1 19.15 13.13 -2.32
N GLY A 2 19.76 13.19 -1.14
CA GLY A 2 19.32 13.85 0.09
C GLY A 2 19.36 12.87 1.28
N ARG A 3 19.66 11.58 1.06
CA ARG A 3 20.00 10.64 2.14
C ARG A 3 21.48 10.71 2.47
N GLU A 4 21.77 10.81 3.77
CA GLU A 4 23.11 10.54 4.28
C GLU A 4 23.48 9.09 3.99
N GLU A 5 24.76 8.82 3.70
CA GLU A 5 25.25 7.46 3.41
C GLU A 5 25.13 6.50 4.61
N SER A 6 24.94 7.04 5.81
CA SER A 6 24.81 6.30 7.05
C SER A 6 23.63 6.81 7.86
N GLY A 7 23.03 5.94 8.67
CA GLY A 7 21.92 6.30 9.55
C GLY A 7 21.69 5.24 10.61
N ASN A 8 20.97 5.61 11.66
CA ASN A 8 20.58 4.68 12.72
C ASN A 8 19.19 4.09 12.43
N TRP A 9 19.16 2.88 11.88
CA TRP A 9 17.91 2.19 11.51
C TRP A 9 16.95 2.03 12.69
N THR A 10 17.47 1.66 13.86
CA THR A 10 16.66 1.52 15.08
C THR A 10 16.02 2.85 15.49
N ALA A 11 16.74 3.96 15.38
CA ALA A 11 16.19 5.28 15.66
C ALA A 11 15.09 5.67 14.67
N TYR A 12 15.24 5.30 13.39
CA TYR A 12 14.23 5.51 12.36
C TYR A 12 12.97 4.66 12.61
N LEU A 13 13.10 3.37 12.93
CA LEU A 13 11.94 2.54 13.29
C LEU A 13 11.20 3.09 14.52
N ALA A 14 11.95 3.54 15.54
CA ALA A 14 11.34 4.17 16.70
C ALA A 14 10.61 5.48 16.34
N TYR A 15 11.15 6.26 15.41
CA TYR A 15 10.48 7.45 14.87
C TYR A 15 9.20 7.09 14.11
N MET A 16 9.26 6.12 13.20
CA MET A 16 8.10 5.63 12.45
C MET A 16 6.99 5.14 13.39
N HIS A 17 7.33 4.36 14.42
CA HIS A 17 6.34 3.86 15.39
C HIS A 17 5.71 4.99 16.20
N ARG A 18 6.45 6.05 16.51
CA ARG A 18 5.88 7.25 17.16
C ARG A 18 4.90 7.98 16.25
N GLN A 19 5.27 8.18 14.98
CA GLN A 19 4.39 8.83 13.99
C GLN A 19 3.09 8.04 13.78
N VAL A 20 3.17 6.71 13.64
CA VAL A 20 1.97 5.86 13.51
C VAL A 20 1.12 5.90 14.78
N ARG A 21 1.74 5.93 15.96
CA ARG A 21 1.00 6.10 17.23
C ARG A 21 0.27 7.44 17.26
N GLU A 22 0.94 8.55 16.93
CA GLU A 22 0.33 9.88 16.86
C GLU A 22 -0.90 9.88 15.94
N LEU A 23 -0.78 9.34 14.73
CA LEU A 23 -1.90 9.22 13.78
C LEU A 23 -3.08 8.43 14.36
N LEU A 24 -2.82 7.33 15.06
CA LEU A 24 -3.86 6.44 15.59
C LEU A 24 -4.45 6.89 16.94
N THR A 25 -3.82 7.83 17.65
CA THR A 25 -4.32 8.33 18.94
C THR A 25 -4.86 9.75 18.89
N GLU A 26 -4.44 10.57 17.92
CA GLU A 26 -4.78 12.01 17.89
C GLU A 26 -5.81 12.39 16.82
N TYR A 27 -6.14 11.47 15.88
CA TYR A 27 -7.06 11.74 14.77
C TYR A 27 -8.39 11.00 14.87
N GLY A 28 -8.74 10.51 16.06
CA GLY A 28 -9.97 9.77 16.32
C GLY A 28 -9.94 8.35 15.73
N PRO A 29 -11.11 7.75 15.46
CA PRO A 29 -11.18 6.42 14.85
C PRO A 29 -10.62 6.42 13.43
N VAL A 30 -9.57 5.63 13.20
CA VAL A 30 -8.96 5.41 11.88
C VAL A 30 -9.37 4.02 11.38
N ALA A 31 -9.93 3.95 10.17
CA ALA A 31 -10.44 2.70 9.59
C ALA A 31 -9.36 1.79 9.01
N GLY A 32 -8.18 2.33 8.70
CA GLY A 32 -7.05 1.55 8.23
C GLY A 32 -5.81 2.38 7.98
N ILE A 33 -4.68 1.69 7.86
CA ILE A 33 -3.36 2.23 7.55
C ILE A 33 -2.87 1.54 6.27
N TRP A 34 -2.61 2.36 5.24
CA TRP A 34 -2.08 1.94 3.95
C TRP A 34 -0.59 2.31 3.89
N LEU A 35 0.28 1.31 4.02
CA LEU A 35 1.73 1.47 4.05
C LEU A 35 2.34 1.30 2.66
N ASP A 36 3.47 1.97 2.43
CA ASP A 36 4.19 1.94 1.17
C ASP A 36 5.70 2.08 1.36
N GLY A 37 6.48 1.77 0.33
CA GLY A 37 7.93 1.97 0.31
C GLY A 37 8.75 0.87 0.99
N TRP A 38 8.15 -0.30 1.22
CA TRP A 38 8.81 -1.43 1.90
C TRP A 38 10.11 -1.88 1.23
N TRP A 39 10.28 -1.72 -0.09
CA TRP A 39 11.50 -2.12 -0.80
C TRP A 39 12.72 -1.26 -0.47
N ASP A 40 12.52 -0.08 0.12
CA ASP A 40 13.56 0.95 0.23
C ASP A 40 14.33 0.86 1.57
N HIS A 41 15.08 -0.24 1.73
CA HIS A 41 15.93 -0.46 2.89
C HIS A 41 17.23 -1.21 2.53
N PRO A 42 18.30 -1.05 3.32
CA PRO A 42 19.48 -1.89 3.20
C PRO A 42 19.16 -3.38 3.42
N SER A 43 19.79 -4.27 2.66
CA SER A 43 19.52 -5.72 2.71
C SER A 43 19.78 -6.39 4.07
N HIS A 44 20.56 -5.75 4.95
CA HIS A 44 20.94 -6.26 6.27
C HIS A 44 20.03 -5.78 7.41
N VAL A 45 19.01 -4.96 7.11
CA VAL A 45 18.04 -4.48 8.10
C VAL A 45 16.64 -4.97 7.77
N LEU A 46 15.78 -5.01 8.79
CA LEU A 46 14.38 -5.42 8.66
C LEU A 46 13.47 -4.27 9.11
N TRP A 47 12.33 -4.13 8.43
CA TRP A 47 11.28 -3.18 8.80
C TRP A 47 10.56 -3.50 10.12
N LYS A 48 10.72 -4.72 10.64
CA LYS A 48 10.00 -5.20 11.83
C LYS A 48 8.48 -4.99 11.72
N THR A 49 7.92 -5.33 10.55
CA THR A 49 6.51 -5.12 10.21
C THR A 49 5.55 -5.74 11.23
N GLU A 50 5.85 -6.92 11.76
CA GLU A 50 5.03 -7.56 12.80
C GLU A 50 4.88 -6.68 14.06
N GLU A 51 5.97 -6.02 14.51
CA GLU A 51 5.90 -5.10 15.65
C GLU A 51 5.04 -3.87 15.33
N LEU A 52 5.12 -3.36 14.10
CA LEU A 52 4.31 -2.23 13.64
C LEU A 52 2.84 -2.60 13.53
N TYR A 53 2.51 -3.74 12.94
CA TYR A 53 1.13 -4.18 12.74
C TYR A 53 0.46 -4.47 14.08
N HIS A 54 1.18 -5.14 14.98
CA HIS A 54 0.72 -5.34 16.35
C HIS A 54 0.46 -4.02 17.09
N LEU A 55 1.32 -3.01 16.91
CA LEU A 55 1.09 -1.67 17.45
C LEU A 55 -0.20 -1.05 16.91
N ILE A 56 -0.43 -1.12 15.60
CA ILE A 56 -1.63 -0.56 14.94
C ILE A 56 -2.87 -1.22 15.53
N HIS A 57 -2.93 -2.56 15.53
CA HIS A 57 -4.08 -3.30 16.06
C HIS A 57 -4.28 -3.12 17.56
N THR A 58 -3.21 -2.89 18.34
CA THR A 58 -3.32 -2.58 19.78
C THR A 58 -3.94 -1.20 20.02
N LEU A 59 -3.61 -0.21 19.20
CA LEU A 59 -4.13 1.14 19.32
C LEU A 59 -5.55 1.27 18.78
N GLN A 60 -5.83 0.62 17.65
CA GLN A 60 -7.10 0.67 16.94
C GLN A 60 -7.42 -0.73 16.40
N HIS A 61 -8.05 -1.58 17.21
CA HIS A 61 -8.37 -2.98 16.85
C HIS A 61 -9.19 -3.14 15.56
N GLY A 62 -9.94 -2.11 15.15
CA GLY A 62 -10.74 -2.13 13.92
C GLY A 62 -10.03 -1.57 12.69
N ALA A 63 -8.79 -1.06 12.83
CA ALA A 63 -8.05 -0.50 11.71
C ALA A 63 -7.46 -1.63 10.84
N LEU A 64 -7.80 -1.63 9.55
CA LEU A 64 -7.21 -2.55 8.57
C LEU A 64 -5.77 -2.15 8.25
N VAL A 65 -4.86 -3.11 8.14
CA VAL A 65 -3.47 -2.88 7.73
C VAL A 65 -3.24 -3.45 6.34
N GLY A 66 -2.88 -2.59 5.39
CA GLY A 66 -2.42 -3.01 4.06
C GLY A 66 -1.05 -2.45 3.78
N ASN A 67 -0.17 -3.23 3.14
CA ASN A 67 1.16 -2.78 2.74
C ASN A 67 1.38 -3.04 1.25
N ASN A 68 1.65 -1.99 0.48
CA ASN A 68 1.85 -2.04 -0.97
C ASN A 68 3.23 -2.59 -1.36
N HIS A 69 3.68 -3.68 -0.74
CA HIS A 69 5.03 -4.21 -0.95
C HIS A 69 5.16 -5.18 -2.14
N HIS A 70 4.06 -5.47 -2.85
CA HIS A 70 4.00 -6.40 -3.99
C HIS A 70 4.57 -7.79 -3.65
N ARG A 71 4.16 -8.35 -2.51
CA ARG A 71 4.47 -9.71 -2.06
C ARG A 71 3.16 -10.38 -1.63
N THR A 72 3.22 -11.68 -1.36
CA THR A 72 2.16 -12.33 -0.58
C THR A 72 2.05 -11.61 0.77
N PRO A 73 0.82 -11.30 1.23
CA PRO A 73 0.61 -10.56 2.48
C PRO A 73 1.37 -11.17 3.65
N PHE A 74 1.94 -10.31 4.49
CA PHE A 74 2.58 -10.75 5.72
C PHE A 74 1.55 -10.98 6.83
N TRP A 75 1.92 -11.77 7.84
CA TRP A 75 1.09 -11.95 9.02
C TRP A 75 0.78 -10.60 9.68
N GLY A 76 -0.49 -10.34 9.96
CA GLY A 76 -0.99 -9.08 10.51
C GLY A 76 -1.45 -8.06 9.46
N GLU A 77 -1.40 -8.38 8.17
CA GLU A 77 -2.08 -7.61 7.13
C GLU A 77 -3.52 -8.10 6.94
N ASP A 78 -4.44 -7.14 6.76
CA ASP A 78 -5.88 -7.37 6.69
C ASP A 78 -6.45 -7.21 5.28
N LEU A 79 -5.62 -6.78 4.31
CA LEU A 79 -5.98 -6.70 2.90
C LEU A 79 -4.74 -6.90 2.00
N GLN A 80 -4.98 -7.41 0.80
CA GLN A 80 -3.95 -7.49 -0.24
C GLN A 80 -4.15 -6.38 -1.28
N ILE A 81 -3.08 -5.64 -1.54
CA ILE A 81 -3.06 -4.49 -2.44
C ILE A 81 -2.43 -4.86 -3.79
N PHE A 82 -3.00 -4.31 -4.86
CA PHE A 82 -2.49 -4.38 -6.23
C PHE A 82 -2.39 -2.97 -6.82
N GLU A 83 -1.31 -2.67 -7.53
CA GLU A 83 -1.08 -1.35 -8.12
C GLU A 83 -1.29 -1.38 -9.63
N LYS A 84 -2.19 -0.51 -10.15
CA LYS A 84 -2.47 -0.27 -11.59
C LYS A 84 -2.94 -1.48 -12.40
N ASP A 85 -3.14 -2.61 -11.73
CA ASP A 85 -3.49 -3.89 -12.30
C ASP A 85 -4.67 -4.51 -11.56
N ALA A 86 -5.47 -5.33 -12.26
CA ALA A 86 -6.45 -6.15 -11.58
C ALA A 86 -5.75 -7.21 -10.71
N PRO A 87 -6.40 -7.72 -9.65
CA PRO A 87 -5.78 -8.69 -8.76
C PRO A 87 -5.16 -9.88 -9.49
N GLY A 88 -3.91 -10.18 -9.15
CA GLY A 88 -3.11 -11.26 -9.73
C GLY A 88 -2.43 -10.94 -11.06
N GLU A 89 -2.74 -9.80 -11.66
CA GLU A 89 -1.98 -9.26 -12.78
C GLU A 89 -0.78 -8.45 -12.27
N ASN A 90 0.26 -8.34 -13.09
CA ASN A 90 1.45 -7.56 -12.77
C ASN A 90 2.07 -7.06 -14.08
N THR A 91 1.32 -6.19 -14.77
CA THR A 91 1.80 -5.49 -15.97
C THR A 91 2.49 -4.17 -15.64
N HIS A 92 2.27 -3.61 -14.44
CA HIS A 92 2.79 -2.32 -14.00
C HIS A 92 3.69 -2.36 -12.75
N GLY A 93 3.78 -3.49 -12.03
CA GLY A 93 4.59 -3.63 -10.82
C GLY A 93 6.07 -3.94 -11.08
N PHE A 94 6.92 -3.66 -10.09
CA PHE A 94 8.34 -4.04 -10.11
C PHE A 94 8.50 -5.57 -9.98
N GLY A 95 8.91 -6.22 -11.07
CA GLY A 95 9.16 -7.66 -11.14
C GLY A 95 8.00 -8.41 -11.80
N HIS A 96 8.21 -8.92 -13.01
CA HIS A 96 7.23 -9.51 -13.94
C HIS A 96 6.55 -10.84 -13.49
N ALA A 97 6.45 -11.12 -12.19
CA ALA A 97 5.73 -12.29 -11.69
C ALA A 97 4.32 -11.89 -11.25
N SER A 98 3.30 -12.58 -11.76
CA SER A 98 1.92 -12.48 -11.25
C SER A 98 1.92 -12.68 -9.74
N LEU A 99 1.31 -11.75 -9.01
CA LEU A 99 1.16 -11.88 -7.55
C LEU A 99 0.14 -12.97 -7.23
N SER A 100 0.48 -13.87 -6.31
CA SER A 100 -0.50 -14.84 -5.81
C SER A 100 -1.63 -14.08 -5.11
N ILE A 101 -2.88 -14.33 -5.50
CA ILE A 101 -4.05 -13.76 -4.82
C ILE A 101 -4.32 -14.60 -3.57
N ASP A 102 -4.26 -13.97 -2.39
CA ASP A 102 -4.75 -14.56 -1.16
C ASP A 102 -6.27 -14.34 -1.06
N ARG A 103 -7.04 -15.37 -1.40
CA ARG A 103 -8.51 -15.33 -1.37
C ARG A 103 -9.10 -15.32 0.04
N SER A 104 -8.28 -15.47 1.09
CA SER A 104 -8.73 -15.36 2.48
C SER A 104 -8.83 -13.91 2.95
N LEU A 105 -8.18 -12.98 2.24
CA LEU A 105 -8.20 -11.56 2.55
C LEU A 105 -9.06 -10.77 1.55
N PRO A 106 -9.67 -9.66 2.00
CA PRO A 106 -10.14 -8.60 1.12
C PRO A 106 -9.03 -8.13 0.17
N LEU A 107 -9.43 -7.76 -1.04
CA LEU A 107 -8.51 -7.31 -2.08
C LEU A 107 -8.80 -5.84 -2.43
N GLU A 108 -7.75 -5.07 -2.73
CA GLU A 108 -7.86 -3.70 -3.22
C GLU A 108 -6.91 -3.50 -4.39
N THR A 109 -7.40 -2.89 -5.47
CA THR A 109 -6.57 -2.34 -6.53
C THR A 109 -6.54 -0.82 -6.39
N CYS A 110 -5.36 -0.22 -6.39
CA CYS A 110 -5.21 1.23 -6.54
C CYS A 110 -4.83 1.59 -7.98
N ASP A 111 -5.41 2.66 -8.53
CA ASP A 111 -5.04 3.19 -9.84
C ASP A 111 -5.16 4.71 -9.88
N THR A 112 -4.59 5.34 -10.92
CA THR A 112 -4.53 6.78 -11.14
C THR A 112 -5.56 7.24 -12.17
N VAL A 113 -6.11 8.45 -12.02
CA VAL A 113 -6.94 9.09 -13.04
C VAL A 113 -6.10 9.61 -14.20
N HIS A 114 -4.86 10.03 -13.94
CA HIS A 114 -3.99 10.60 -14.95
C HIS A 114 -3.48 9.54 -15.95
N ALA A 115 -3.54 9.86 -17.25
CA ALA A 115 -3.08 8.98 -18.32
C ALA A 115 -1.57 8.72 -18.28
N ASN A 116 -0.81 9.66 -17.70
CA ASN A 116 0.64 9.52 -17.49
C ASN A 116 0.99 8.67 -16.25
N GLY A 117 0.00 8.19 -15.50
CA GLY A 117 0.20 7.30 -14.34
C GLY A 117 0.69 8.00 -13.07
N ALA A 118 0.60 9.33 -13.00
CA ALA A 118 1.03 10.10 -11.84
C ALA A 118 0.09 9.97 -10.64
N TRP A 119 0.67 9.70 -9.47
CA TRP A 119 -0.01 9.69 -8.17
C TRP A 119 -0.16 11.10 -7.59
N GLY A 120 0.93 11.86 -7.59
CA GLY A 120 0.93 13.27 -7.17
C GLY A 120 0.51 14.21 -8.30
N TYR A 121 0.22 15.46 -7.95
CA TYR A 121 -0.08 16.51 -8.92
C TYR A 121 1.00 16.63 -10.01
N THR A 122 0.57 16.65 -11.27
CA THR A 122 1.41 17.01 -12.43
C THR A 122 0.73 18.08 -13.26
N ALA A 123 1.50 18.98 -13.89
CA ALA A 123 0.95 20.02 -14.78
C ALA A 123 0.28 19.45 -16.05
N ASP A 124 0.63 18.21 -16.43
CA ASP A 124 -0.14 17.45 -17.40
C ASP A 124 -1.36 16.83 -16.71
N HIS A 125 -2.54 17.33 -17.07
CA HIS A 125 -3.82 16.93 -16.50
C HIS A 125 -4.60 15.97 -17.40
N THR A 126 -3.96 15.35 -18.40
CA THR A 126 -4.64 14.43 -19.31
C THR A 126 -5.21 13.23 -18.54
N PRO A 127 -6.54 13.05 -18.48
CA PRO A 127 -7.13 11.92 -17.78
C PRO A 127 -7.11 10.68 -18.67
N LYS A 128 -7.16 9.50 -18.06
CA LYS A 128 -7.51 8.26 -18.75
C LYS A 128 -8.93 8.38 -19.34
N PRO A 129 -9.21 7.73 -20.49
CA PRO A 129 -10.57 7.63 -21.01
C PRO A 129 -11.54 7.05 -19.98
N LEU A 130 -12.76 7.61 -19.89
CA LEU A 130 -13.77 7.17 -18.93
C LEU A 130 -14.06 5.67 -19.06
N ASP A 131 -14.13 5.16 -20.28
CA ASP A 131 -14.40 3.74 -20.54
C ASP A 131 -13.26 2.84 -20.04
N ALA A 132 -12.02 3.33 -20.02
CA ALA A 132 -10.90 2.62 -19.39
C ALA A 132 -11.05 2.54 -17.86
N LEU A 133 -11.44 3.65 -17.22
CA LEU A 133 -11.68 3.68 -15.76
C LEU A 133 -12.87 2.80 -15.35
N VAL A 134 -13.97 2.85 -16.11
CA VAL A 134 -15.14 1.98 -15.90
C VAL A 134 -14.76 0.51 -16.11
N ARG A 135 -13.96 0.19 -17.13
CA ARG A 135 -13.45 -1.17 -17.32
C ARG A 135 -12.59 -1.62 -16.14
N MET A 136 -11.72 -0.77 -15.61
CA MET A 136 -10.94 -1.10 -14.40
C MET A 136 -11.86 -1.43 -13.22
N LEU A 137 -12.85 -0.57 -12.93
CA LEU A 137 -13.83 -0.79 -11.87
C LEU A 137 -14.58 -2.12 -12.02
N VAL A 138 -15.07 -2.42 -13.22
CA VAL A 138 -15.80 -3.69 -13.47
C VAL A 138 -14.86 -4.88 -13.31
N ARG A 139 -13.60 -4.77 -13.76
CA ARG A 139 -12.62 -5.84 -13.62
C ARG A 139 -12.29 -6.10 -12.16
N THR A 140 -11.93 -5.07 -11.38
CA THR A 140 -11.59 -5.24 -9.96
C THR A 140 -12.76 -5.83 -9.18
N ALA A 141 -13.98 -5.34 -9.40
CA ALA A 141 -15.18 -5.91 -8.82
C ALA A 141 -15.39 -7.39 -9.22
N GLY A 142 -15.06 -7.77 -10.46
CA GLY A 142 -15.10 -9.15 -10.93
C GLY A 142 -14.12 -10.10 -10.22
N TYR A 143 -13.05 -9.57 -9.63
CA TYR A 143 -12.13 -10.32 -8.75
C TYR A 143 -12.56 -10.31 -7.28
N GLY A 144 -13.65 -9.62 -6.93
CA GLY A 144 -14.07 -9.39 -5.55
C GLY A 144 -13.19 -8.35 -4.84
N ALA A 145 -12.56 -7.45 -5.58
CA ALA A 145 -11.70 -6.40 -5.06
C ALA A 145 -12.36 -5.02 -5.10
N ASN A 146 -11.96 -4.17 -4.16
CA ASN A 146 -12.24 -2.74 -4.21
C ASN A 146 -11.35 -2.04 -5.26
N LEU A 147 -11.80 -0.88 -5.76
CA LEU A 147 -10.97 0.04 -6.55
C LEU A 147 -10.79 1.35 -5.78
N LEU A 148 -9.54 1.67 -5.45
CA LEU A 148 -9.13 2.97 -4.93
C LEU A 148 -8.58 3.81 -6.09
N LEU A 149 -9.26 4.91 -6.42
CA LEU A 149 -8.90 5.74 -7.57
C LEU A 149 -8.33 7.08 -7.10
N ASN A 150 -7.08 7.36 -7.49
CA ASN A 150 -6.31 8.58 -7.17
C ASN A 150 -6.36 9.61 -8.28
#